data_AF-A8LQA1-F1
#
_entry.id   AF-A8LQA1-F1
#
_cell.length_a   1.000
_cell.length_b   1.000
_cell.length_c   1.000
_cell.angle_alpha   90.00
_cell.angle_beta   90.00
_cell.angle_gamma   90.00
#
_symmetry.space_group_name_H-M   'P 1'
#
loop_
_entity.id
_entity.type
_entity.pdbx_description
1 polymer ?
#
loop_
_entity_poly.entity_id
_entity_poly.type
_entity_poly.pdbx_seq_one_letter_code
_entity_poly.pdbx_strand_id
1 'polypeptide(L)' 'MMIKAVTIFLVGMAILAMFGKLRLPYIGRVSLKKPVKCKSCGRYLLSSDPCSCGKG' A
#
# COMPACT_ATOMS: atom_id res chain seq x y z
N MET A 1 2.99 -19.42 38.11
CA MET A 1 3.25 -18.01 37.72
C MET A 1 3.70 -17.86 36.26
N MET A 2 4.42 -18.83 35.69
CA MET A 2 4.87 -18.79 34.28
C MET A 2 3.73 -18.84 33.25
N ILE A 3 2.75 -19.74 33.45
CA ILE A 3 1.58 -19.85 32.56
C ILE A 3 0.84 -18.52 32.44
N LYS A 4 0.63 -17.82 33.56
CA LYS A 4 -0.07 -16.53 33.60
C LYS A 4 0.62 -15.46 32.74
N ALA A 5 1.96 -15.43 32.74
CA ALA A 5 2.74 -14.53 31.88
C ALA A 5 2.60 -14.90 30.40
N VAL A 6 2.67 -16.20 30.07
CA VAL A 6 2.51 -16.70 28.69
C VAL A 6 1.11 -16.40 28.16
N THR A 7 0.06 -16.57 28.97
CA THR A 7 -1.33 -16.29 28.56
C THR A 7 -1.53 -14.81 28.25
N ILE A 8 -1.01 -13.90 29.08
CA ILE A 8 -1.12 -12.44 28.85
C ILE A 8 -0.38 -12.03 27.59
N PHE A 9 0.80 -12.59 27.34
CA PHE A 9 1.58 -12.32 26.13
C PHE A 9 0.86 -12.78 24.85
N LEU A 10 0.31 -13.99 24.85
CA LEU A 10 -0.45 -14.53 23.71
C LEU A 10 -1.71 -13.72 23.43
N VAL A 11 -2.45 -13.33 24.48
CA VAL A 11 -3.63 -12.47 24.34
C VAL A 11 -3.24 -11.10 23.76
N GLY A 12 -2.16 -10.50 24.25
CA GLY A 12 -1.64 -9.24 23.72
C GLY A 12 -1.30 -9.32 22.23
N MET A 13 -0.60 -10.38 21.81
CA MET A 13 -0.28 -10.59 20.39
C MET A 13 -1.52 -10.79 19.52
N ALA A 14 -2.52 -11.52 19.99
CA ALA A 14 -3.77 -11.74 19.26
C ALA A 14 -4.55 -10.42 19.03
N ILE A 15 -4.62 -9.57 20.05
CA ILE A 15 -5.25 -8.25 19.97
C ILE A 15 -4.50 -7.37 18.97
N LEU A 16 -3.17 -7.28 19.08
CA LEU A 16 -2.33 -6.52 18.16
C LEU A 16 -2.47 -7.00 16.71
N ALA A 17 -2.59 -8.30 16.48
CA ALA A 17 -2.80 -8.87 15.15
C ALA A 17 -4.17 -8.49 14.56
N MET A 18 -5.24 -8.57 15.36
CA MET A 18 -6.57 -8.13 14.94
C MET A 18 -6.63 -6.62 14.69
N PHE A 19 -6.03 -5.81 15.56
CA PHE A 19 -5.96 -4.35 15.39
C PHE A 19 -5.05 -3.96 14.22
N GLY A 20 -3.93 -4.65 14.02
CA GLY A 20 -3.03 -4.45 12.88
C GLY A 20 -3.75 -4.74 11.57
N LYS A 21 -4.52 -5.82 11.49
CA LYS A 21 -5.29 -6.18 10.29
C LYS A 21 -6.46 -5.23 10.00
N LEU A 22 -6.90 -4.42 10.97
CA LEU A 22 -7.89 -3.34 10.77
C LEU A 22 -7.25 -1.96 10.51
N ARG A 23 -6.04 -1.71 11.00
CA ARG A 23 -5.26 -0.48 10.71
C ARG A 23 -4.57 -0.52 9.34
N LEU A 24 -4.08 -1.67 8.90
CA LEU A 24 -3.44 -1.82 7.58
C LEU A 24 -4.36 -1.69 6.35
N PRO A 25 -5.66 -2.07 6.36
CA PRO A 25 -6.56 -1.74 5.25
C PRO A 25 -6.83 -0.23 5.14
N TYR A 26 -6.63 0.54 6.23
CA TYR A 26 -6.77 2.00 6.25
C TYR A 26 -5.53 2.75 5.75
N ILE A 27 -4.34 2.13 5.81
CA ILE A 27 -3.23 2.48 4.91
C ILE A 27 -3.59 1.87 3.56
N GLY A 28 -4.73 2.34 3.03
CA GLY A 28 -5.33 1.88 1.81
C GLY A 28 -4.25 1.87 0.78
N ARG A 29 -3.99 0.67 0.23
CA ARG A 29 -3.16 0.37 -0.94
C ARG A 29 -2.60 1.69 -1.45
N VAL A 30 -1.42 2.10 -0.97
CA VAL A 30 -0.78 3.32 -1.45
C VAL A 30 -0.76 3.10 -2.94
N SER A 31 -1.71 3.73 -3.62
CA SER A 31 -2.08 3.38 -4.97
C SER A 31 -0.98 4.09 -5.72
N LEU A 32 0.18 3.43 -5.78
CA LEU A 32 1.26 3.70 -6.69
C LEU A 32 0.53 3.80 -8.02
N LYS A 33 0.17 5.03 -8.39
CA LYS A 33 -0.60 5.32 -9.58
C LYS A 33 0.11 4.53 -10.66
N LYS A 34 -0.60 3.58 -11.27
CA LYS A 34 -0.01 2.77 -12.34
C LYS A 34 0.63 3.76 -13.31
N PRO A 35 1.91 3.58 -13.66
CA PRO A 35 2.61 4.55 -14.47
C PRO A 35 1.82 4.73 -15.76
N VAL A 36 1.30 5.94 -15.96
CA VAL A 36 0.36 6.22 -17.04
C VAL A 36 1.14 6.17 -18.34
N LYS A 37 0.72 5.32 -19.28
CA LYS A 37 1.32 5.26 -20.62
C LYS A 37 0.58 6.22 -21.56
N CYS A 38 1.33 6.92 -22.40
CA CYS A 38 0.77 7.70 -23.49
C CYS A 38 0.18 6.76 -24.55
N LYS A 39 -1.12 6.88 -24.86
CA LYS A 39 -1.81 5.98 -25.82
C LYS A 39 -1.26 6.10 -27.25
N SER A 40 -0.73 7.27 -27.63
CA SER A 40 -0.24 7.52 -28.99
C SER A 40 1.15 6.96 -29.27
N CYS A 41 2.05 6.88 -28.27
CA CYS A 41 3.42 6.40 -28.46
C CYS A 41 3.84 5.25 -27.53
N GLY A 42 3.01 4.85 -26.58
CA GLY A 42 3.29 3.80 -25.61
C GLY A 42 4.31 4.14 -24.52
N ARG A 43 4.88 5.35 -24.52
CA ARG A 43 5.89 5.78 -23.52
C ARG A 43 5.25 6.03 -22.15
N TYR A 44 6.01 5.77 -21.08
CA TYR A 44 5.60 6.06 -19.71
C TYR A 44 5.68 7.58 -19.44
N LEU A 45 4.61 8.15 -18.91
CA LEU A 45 4.55 9.53 -18.44
C LEU A 45 5.18 9.56 -17.04
N LEU A 46 6.42 10.04 -16.95
CA LEU A 46 7.15 10.16 -15.68
C LEU A 46 6.71 11.38 -14.85
N SER A 47 5.99 12.32 -15.48
CA SER A 47 5.51 13.56 -14.88
C SER A 47 4.13 13.91 -15.44
N SER A 48 3.40 14.84 -14.79
CA SER A 48 2.17 15.46 -15.33
C SER A 48 2.39 16.29 -16.61
N ASP A 49 3.54 16.12 -17.28
CA ASP A 49 3.86 16.78 -18.53
C ASP A 49 3.11 16.10 -19.69
N PRO A 50 2.51 16.89 -20.60
CA PRO A 50 1.85 16.35 -21.77
C PRO A 50 2.87 15.64 -22.67
N CYS A 51 2.55 14.40 -23.03
CA CYS A 51 3.31 13.59 -23.97
C CYS A 51 3.67 14.37 -25.24
N SER A 52 4.96 14.55 -25.57
CA SER A 52 5.42 15.21 -26.80
C SER A 52 5.11 14.44 -28.10
N CYS A 53 4.29 13.39 -28.05
CA CYS A 53 3.85 12.64 -29.22
C CYS A 53 2.77 13.46 -29.94
N GLY A 54 3.14 14.08 -31.06
CA GLY A 54 2.27 14.95 -31.84
C GLY A 54 2.73 16.41 -31.98
N LYS A 55 3.92 16.79 -31.45
CA LYS A 55 4.61 18.00 -31.91
C LYS A 55 5.38 17.67 -33.18
N GLY A 56 4.65 17.64 -34.29
CA GLY A 56 5.10 17.44 -35.67
C GLY A 56 3.94 17.80 -36.58
#